data_AF-A0A8R1I783-F1
#
_entry.id   AF-A0A8R1I783-F1
#
_cell.length_a   1.000
_cell.length_b   1.000
_cell.length_c   1.000
_cell.angle_alpha   90.00
_cell.angle_beta   90.00
_cell.angle_gamma   90.00
#
_symmetry.space_group_name_H-M   'P 1'
#
loop_
_entity.id
_entity.type
_entity.pdbx_description
1 polymer ?
#
loop_
_entity_poly.entity_id
_entity_poly.type
_entity_poly.pdbx_seq_one_letter_code
_entity_poly.pdbx_strand_id
1 'polypeptide(L)'
;MKEFLSTKGTEPADFGLDRNISDCKTPAVPTSTRRMSIGETINAKIYDWELPRLDIEGFVVDYFSYRIKQRGLEWYDAPDLPCGVQPEHEMMRVLGTIFEKKHREDFENDSEKLLANPRITFAIYQEIVQTVGNAQTATCPMSYGRLVS
;
A
#
# COMPACT_ATOMS: atom_id res chain seq x y z
N MET A 1 -32.12 45.13 -9.40
CA MET A 1 -30.85 45.32 -8.67
C MET A 1 -30.14 43.99 -8.59
N LYS A 2 -28.83 44.00 -8.88
CA LYS A 2 -27.99 42.85 -9.21
C LYS A 2 -27.76 41.90 -8.04
N GLU A 3 -27.49 40.67 -8.44
CA GLU A 3 -27.30 39.44 -7.67
C GLU A 3 -26.12 39.51 -6.68
N PHE A 4 -26.32 38.90 -5.51
CA PHE A 4 -25.24 38.46 -4.63
C PHE A 4 -25.37 36.95 -4.46
N LEU A 5 -24.66 36.20 -5.30
CA LEU A 5 -24.41 34.78 -5.07
C LEU A 5 -23.00 34.62 -4.53
N SER A 6 -22.95 34.50 -3.20
CA SER A 6 -21.82 33.96 -2.44
C SER A 6 -21.71 32.47 -2.77
N THR A 7 -20.69 32.07 -3.52
CA THR A 7 -20.37 30.65 -3.72
C THR A 7 -19.44 30.19 -2.61
N LYS A 8 -20.00 29.32 -1.78
CA LYS A 8 -19.39 28.59 -0.67
C LYS A 8 -18.05 27.97 -1.04
N GLY A 9 -17.14 28.03 -0.07
CA GLY A 9 -15.85 27.36 -0.09
C GLY A 9 -15.99 25.86 -0.33
N THR A 10 -15.06 25.34 -1.12
CA THR A 10 -14.75 23.93 -1.27
C THR A 10 -14.32 23.39 0.08
N GLU A 11 -15.14 22.54 0.71
CA GLU A 11 -14.72 21.77 1.88
C GLU A 11 -13.59 20.83 1.45
N PRO A 12 -12.45 20.78 2.16
CA PRO A 12 -11.48 19.72 1.96
C PRO A 12 -12.11 18.39 2.38
N ALA A 13 -11.97 17.36 1.54
CA ALA A 13 -12.29 15.99 1.93
C ALA A 13 -11.39 15.61 3.12
N ASP A 14 -11.96 15.67 4.31
CA ASP A 14 -11.31 15.24 5.54
C ASP A 14 -11.37 13.71 5.60
N PHE A 15 -10.23 13.07 5.35
CA PHE A 15 -10.09 11.62 5.43
C PHE A 15 -9.84 11.12 6.86
N GLY A 16 -9.93 11.98 7.87
CA GLY A 16 -9.84 11.58 9.28
C GLY A 16 -8.49 10.98 9.67
N LEU A 17 -7.41 11.38 9.00
CA LEU A 17 -6.06 10.91 9.28
C LEU A 17 -5.51 11.61 10.54
N ASP A 18 -5.08 10.83 11.52
CA ASP A 18 -4.42 11.34 12.73
C ASP A 18 -3.01 11.83 12.36
N ARG A 19 -2.66 13.08 12.73
CA ARG A 19 -1.45 13.77 12.23
C ARG A 19 -0.18 13.49 13.05
N ASN A 20 -0.22 12.54 13.96
CA ASN A 20 0.94 12.15 14.76
C ASN A 20 1.86 11.24 13.93
N ILE A 21 2.74 11.86 13.13
CA ILE A 21 3.81 11.15 12.43
C ILE A 21 4.81 10.65 13.47
N SER A 22 4.93 9.33 13.63
CA SER A 22 5.99 8.70 14.41
C SER A 22 7.29 8.73 13.61
N ASP A 23 8.20 9.64 13.97
CA ASP A 23 9.53 9.71 13.38
C ASP A 23 10.35 8.47 13.78
N CYS A 24 10.55 7.57 12.83
CA CYS A 24 11.44 6.44 12.96
C CYS A 24 12.90 6.92 12.99
N LYS A 25 13.74 6.34 13.86
CA LYS A 25 15.19 6.61 13.83
C LYS A 25 15.76 6.02 12.53
N THR A 26 16.03 6.88 11.56
CA THR A 26 16.66 6.52 10.29
C THR A 26 17.98 5.78 10.54
N PRO A 27 18.14 4.50 10.14
CA PRO A 27 19.47 3.90 10.08
C PRO A 27 20.31 4.64 9.03
N ALA A 28 21.60 4.83 9.33
CA ALA A 28 22.52 5.55 8.46
C ALA A 28 22.51 4.99 7.03
N VAL A 29 22.40 5.90 6.06
CA VAL A 29 22.26 5.64 4.63
C VAL A 29 23.32 4.64 4.13
N PRO A 30 22.93 3.51 3.49
CA PRO A 30 23.90 2.71 2.75
C PRO A 30 24.37 3.52 1.54
N THR A 31 25.64 3.92 1.57
CA THR A 31 26.29 4.58 0.42
C THR A 31 26.29 3.58 -0.74
N SER A 32 25.62 3.93 -1.84
CA SER A 32 25.57 3.13 -3.06
C SER A 32 26.98 2.64 -3.45
N THR A 33 27.16 1.33 -3.57
CA THR A 33 28.43 0.69 -4.00
C THR A 33 28.69 0.83 -5.51
N ARG A 34 28.05 1.80 -6.18
CA ARG A 34 28.22 2.05 -7.60
C ARG A 34 29.59 2.67 -7.84
N ARG A 35 30.42 2.02 -8.64
CA ARG A 35 31.69 2.58 -9.11
C ARG A 35 31.38 3.75 -10.07
N MET A 36 31.45 4.97 -9.54
CA MET A 36 31.16 6.21 -10.28
C MET A 36 32.29 6.53 -11.27
N SER A 37 31.93 7.02 -12.46
CA SER A 37 32.86 7.70 -13.37
C SER A 37 33.10 9.15 -12.93
N ILE A 38 34.32 9.65 -13.09
CA ILE A 38 34.69 11.04 -12.79
C ILE A 38 33.77 11.99 -13.57
N GLY A 39 32.96 12.78 -12.85
CA GLY A 39 32.10 13.83 -13.40
C GLY A 39 30.58 13.66 -13.18
N GLU A 40 30.11 12.56 -12.60
CA GLU A 40 28.68 12.33 -12.34
C GLU A 40 28.26 13.02 -11.02
N THR A 41 27.65 14.20 -11.11
CA THR A 41 27.02 14.89 -9.96
C THR A 41 25.79 14.13 -9.49
N ILE A 42 25.81 13.70 -8.23
CA ILE A 42 24.73 12.97 -7.55
C ILE A 42 23.56 13.93 -7.30
N ASN A 43 22.65 14.06 -8.25
CA ASN A 43 21.28 14.52 -7.98
C ASN A 43 20.42 13.28 -7.62
N ALA A 44 20.85 12.48 -6.64
CA ALA A 44 20.05 11.37 -6.15
C ALA A 44 18.88 11.93 -5.33
N LYS A 45 17.78 12.28 -6.01
CA LYS A 45 16.49 12.44 -5.34
C LYS A 45 16.10 11.06 -4.82
N ILE A 46 16.12 10.90 -3.51
CA ILE A 46 15.56 9.73 -2.84
C ILE A 46 14.05 9.76 -3.09
N TYR A 47 13.52 8.67 -3.64
CA TYR A 47 12.08 8.54 -3.83
C TYR A 47 11.41 8.16 -2.51
N ASP A 48 10.12 8.48 -2.38
CA ASP A 48 9.36 8.18 -1.17
C ASP A 48 9.28 6.67 -0.88
N TRP A 49 9.12 5.83 -1.90
CA TRP A 49 9.13 4.37 -1.79
C TRP A 49 10.50 3.78 -1.40
N GLU A 50 11.56 4.58 -1.34
CA GLU A 50 12.89 4.15 -0.86
C GLU A 50 13.10 4.48 0.62
N LEU A 51 12.15 5.18 1.26
CA LEU A 51 12.23 5.52 2.67
C LEU A 51 11.91 4.27 3.53
N PRO A 52 12.75 3.93 4.53
CA PRO A 52 12.53 2.75 5.38
C PRO A 52 11.18 2.73 6.12
N ARG A 53 10.61 3.90 6.42
CA ARG A 53 9.27 3.98 7.04
C ARG A 53 8.14 3.53 6.11
N LEU A 54 8.37 3.59 4.79
CA LEU A 54 7.42 3.29 3.72
C LEU A 54 7.78 1.97 3.00
N ASP A 55 8.54 1.10 3.67
CA ASP A 55 8.85 -0.20 3.10
C ASP A 55 7.55 -1.00 2.85
N ILE A 56 7.48 -1.68 1.72
CA ILE A 56 6.27 -2.33 1.24
C ILE A 56 5.81 -3.44 2.19
N GLU A 57 6.76 -4.07 2.89
CA GLU A 57 6.48 -5.09 3.91
C GLU A 57 5.61 -4.50 5.03
N GLY A 58 5.85 -3.25 5.41
CA GLY A 58 5.07 -2.55 6.44
C GLY A 58 3.60 -2.38 6.03
N PHE A 59 3.35 -2.02 4.77
CA PHE A 59 1.99 -1.92 4.24
C PHE A 59 1.26 -3.28 4.24
N VAL A 60 1.94 -4.35 3.83
CA VAL A 60 1.35 -5.69 3.74
C VAL A 60 1.03 -6.24 5.13
N VAL A 61 1.98 -6.16 6.07
CA VAL A 61 1.79 -6.64 7.45
C VAL A 61 0.66 -5.87 8.13
N ASP A 62 0.64 -4.55 7.99
CA ASP A 62 -0.41 -3.70 8.55
C ASP A 62 -1.80 -4.06 8.02
N TYR A 63 -1.92 -4.15 6.68
CA TYR A 63 -3.21 -4.44 6.04
C TYR A 63 -3.73 -5.83 6.39
N PHE A 64 -2.86 -6.84 6.42
CA PHE A 64 -3.24 -8.22 6.78
C PHE A 64 -3.72 -8.28 8.23
N SER A 65 -2.98 -7.67 9.15
CA SER A 65 -3.34 -7.61 10.57
C SER A 65 -4.68 -6.90 10.77
N TYR A 66 -4.88 -5.76 10.09
CA TYR A 66 -6.15 -5.04 10.07
C TYR A 66 -7.30 -5.91 9.56
N ARG A 67 -7.11 -6.59 8.43
CA ARG A 67 -8.16 -7.37 7.76
C ARG A 67 -8.57 -8.61 8.54
N ILE A 68 -7.62 -9.26 9.22
CA ILE A 68 -7.85 -10.40 10.12
C ILE A 68 -8.63 -9.92 11.36
N LYS A 69 -8.24 -8.78 11.93
CA LYS A 69 -8.92 -8.17 13.09
C LYS A 69 -10.38 -7.81 12.83
N GLN A 70 -10.72 -7.39 11.61
CA GLN A 70 -12.13 -7.17 11.22
C GLN A 70 -13.00 -8.44 11.32
N ARG A 71 -12.40 -9.64 11.32
CA ARG A 71 -13.10 -10.92 11.53
C ARG A 71 -13.10 -11.38 12.99
N GLY A 72 -12.58 -10.56 13.92
CA GLY A 72 -12.44 -10.93 15.33
C GLY A 72 -11.31 -11.92 15.61
N LEU A 73 -10.36 -12.05 14.67
CA LEU A 73 -9.17 -12.88 14.79
C LEU A 73 -7.94 -11.99 15.01
N GLU A 74 -6.86 -12.54 15.56
CA GLU A 74 -5.59 -11.83 15.76
C GLU A 74 -4.45 -12.66 15.14
N TRP A 75 -3.55 -12.00 14.39
CA TRP A 75 -2.36 -12.65 13.83
C TRP A 75 -1.17 -12.44 14.78
N TYR A 76 -0.99 -13.38 15.72
CA TYR A 76 0.03 -13.27 16.76
C TYR A 76 1.48 -13.33 16.25
N ASP A 77 1.71 -13.99 15.11
CA ASP A 77 3.03 -14.13 14.50
C ASP A 77 3.33 -13.03 13.46
N ALA A 78 2.52 -11.96 13.42
CA ALA A 78 2.77 -10.83 12.53
C ALA A 78 4.11 -10.17 12.87
N PRO A 79 4.97 -9.87 11.88
CA PRO A 79 6.20 -9.13 12.12
C PRO A 79 5.93 -7.75 12.72
N ASP A 80 6.83 -7.27 13.58
CA ASP A 80 6.70 -5.93 14.15
C ASP A 80 6.93 -4.85 13.09
N LEU A 81 6.10 -3.80 13.12
CA LEU A 81 6.31 -2.62 12.30
C LEU A 81 7.40 -1.74 12.93
N PRO A 82 8.55 -1.51 12.26
CA PRO A 82 9.71 -0.83 12.86
C PRO A 82 9.41 0.61 13.27
N CYS A 83 8.46 1.25 12.56
CA CYS A 83 8.06 2.64 12.79
C CYS A 83 6.61 2.75 13.30
N GLY A 84 5.98 1.61 13.65
CA GLY A 84 4.56 1.54 13.93
C GLY A 84 3.69 1.79 12.69
N VAL A 85 2.40 2.00 12.93
CA VAL A 85 1.43 2.32 11.88
C VAL A 85 1.72 3.73 11.33
N GLN A 86 1.84 3.85 10.02
CA GLN A 86 2.04 5.11 9.31
C GLN A 86 0.71 5.61 8.71
N PRO A 87 0.54 6.92 8.47
CA PRO A 87 -0.67 7.44 7.85
C PRO A 87 -0.93 6.85 6.44
N GLU A 88 0.13 6.49 5.70
CA GLU A 88 -0.01 5.81 4.43
C GLU A 88 -0.57 4.38 4.57
N HIS A 89 -0.31 3.70 5.69
CA HIS A 89 -0.91 2.40 5.98
C HIS A 89 -2.43 2.55 6.23
N GLU A 90 -2.85 3.61 6.92
CA GLU A 90 -4.28 3.90 7.13
C GLU A 90 -5.01 4.13 5.80
N MET A 91 -4.37 4.85 4.87
CA MET A 91 -4.91 5.02 3.53
C MET A 91 -5.03 3.68 2.79
N MET A 92 -4.03 2.79 2.92
CA MET A 92 -4.10 1.45 2.35
C MET A 92 -5.29 0.65 2.88
N ARG A 93 -5.59 0.73 4.19
CA ARG A 93 -6.78 0.08 4.78
C ARG A 93 -8.09 0.58 4.16
N VAL A 94 -8.22 1.88 3.97
CA VAL A 94 -9.40 2.49 3.34
C VAL A 94 -9.56 2.03 1.91
N LEU A 95 -8.49 2.16 1.10
CA LEU A 95 -8.51 1.80 -0.32
C LEU A 95 -8.75 0.31 -0.53
N GLY A 96 -8.07 -0.54 0.23
CA GLY A 96 -8.27 -1.99 0.19
C GLY A 96 -9.69 -2.40 0.58
N THR A 97 -10.29 -1.75 1.58
CA THR A 97 -11.70 -1.99 1.96
C THR A 97 -12.67 -1.59 0.83
N ILE A 98 -12.39 -0.49 0.13
CA ILE A 98 -13.20 -0.07 -1.03
C ILE A 98 -13.04 -1.08 -2.17
N PHE A 99 -11.82 -1.54 -2.43
CA PHE A 99 -11.51 -2.50 -3.48
C PHE A 99 -12.19 -3.84 -3.22
N GLU A 100 -12.06 -4.39 -2.02
CA GLU A 100 -12.70 -5.65 -1.60
C GLU A 100 -14.21 -5.60 -1.78
N LYS A 101 -14.87 -4.50 -1.40
CA LYS A 101 -16.33 -4.35 -1.56
C LYS A 101 -16.76 -4.39 -3.03
N LYS A 102 -15.92 -3.90 -3.94
CA LYS A 102 -16.23 -3.87 -5.38
C LYS A 102 -15.95 -5.20 -6.08
N HIS A 103 -14.95 -5.95 -5.61
CA HIS A 103 -14.44 -7.17 -6.27
C HIS A 103 -14.65 -8.42 -5.40
N ARG A 104 -15.67 -8.40 -4.54
CA ARG A 104 -15.90 -9.46 -3.55
C ARG A 104 -16.03 -10.85 -4.19
N GLU A 105 -16.81 -10.95 -5.27
CA GLU A 105 -17.05 -12.24 -5.95
C GLU A 105 -15.75 -12.80 -6.56
N ASP A 106 -14.93 -11.95 -7.16
CA ASP A 106 -13.63 -12.33 -7.73
C ASP A 106 -12.69 -12.82 -6.63
N PHE A 107 -12.65 -12.13 -5.49
CA PHE A 107 -11.84 -12.53 -4.33
C PHE A 107 -12.29 -13.84 -3.68
N GLU A 108 -13.59 -14.10 -3.60
CA GLU A 108 -14.08 -15.40 -3.13
C GLU A 108 -13.56 -16.51 -4.06
N ASN A 109 -13.73 -16.37 -5.38
CA ASN A 109 -13.23 -17.34 -6.37
C ASN A 109 -11.71 -17.53 -6.33
N ASP A 110 -10.94 -16.45 -6.21
CA ASP A 110 -9.48 -16.51 -6.19
C ASP A 110 -8.95 -17.08 -4.87
N SER A 111 -9.62 -16.80 -3.75
CA SER A 111 -9.30 -17.40 -2.46
C SER A 111 -9.52 -18.91 -2.45
N GLU A 112 -10.58 -19.40 -3.12
CA GLU A 112 -10.83 -20.84 -3.26
C GLU A 112 -9.71 -21.53 -4.03
N LYS A 113 -9.21 -20.94 -5.12
CA LYS A 113 -8.09 -21.48 -5.90
C LYS A 113 -6.80 -21.55 -5.08
N LEU A 114 -6.53 -20.53 -4.25
CA LEU A 114 -5.36 -20.53 -3.35
C LEU A 114 -5.48 -21.62 -2.28
N LEU A 115 -6.66 -21.77 -1.68
CA LEU A 115 -6.91 -22.71 -0.58
C LEU A 115 -7.18 -24.15 -1.04
N ALA A 116 -7.43 -24.37 -2.33
CA ALA A 116 -7.58 -25.71 -2.92
C ALA A 116 -6.31 -26.56 -2.75
N ASN A 117 -5.15 -25.92 -2.61
CA ASN A 117 -3.88 -26.60 -2.40
C ASN A 117 -3.53 -26.61 -0.90
N PRO A 118 -3.18 -27.77 -0.31
CA PRO A 118 -2.78 -27.85 1.11
C PRO A 118 -1.57 -27.00 1.48
N ARG A 119 -0.73 -26.66 0.49
CA ARG A 119 0.41 -25.75 0.64
C ARG A 119 0.37 -24.73 -0.48
N ILE A 120 0.27 -23.45 -0.10
CA ILE A 120 0.36 -22.35 -1.03
C ILE A 120 1.83 -22.23 -1.50
N THR A 121 2.03 -22.15 -2.80
CA THR A 121 3.34 -21.88 -3.41
C THR A 121 3.33 -20.51 -4.06
N PHE A 122 4.50 -19.89 -4.17
CA PHE A 122 4.61 -18.59 -4.80
C PHE A 122 4.17 -18.59 -6.27
N ALA A 123 4.41 -19.68 -7.00
CA ALA A 123 3.98 -19.81 -8.39
C ALA A 123 2.46 -19.73 -8.54
N ILE A 124 1.71 -20.46 -7.69
CA ILE A 124 0.24 -20.43 -7.71
C ILE A 124 -0.28 -19.03 -7.34
N TYR A 125 0.35 -18.38 -6.35
CA TYR A 125 0.02 -17.00 -5.99
C TYR A 125 0.22 -16.03 -7.17
N GLN A 126 1.34 -16.14 -7.88
CA GLN A 126 1.62 -15.29 -9.04
C GLN A 126 0.60 -15.50 -10.17
N GLU A 127 0.22 -16.74 -10.46
CA GLU A 127 -0.79 -17.04 -11.50
C GLU A 127 -2.14 -16.39 -11.19
N ILE A 128 -2.57 -16.45 -9.93
CA ILE A 128 -3.86 -15.90 -9.50
C ILE A 128 -3.80 -14.36 -9.44
N VAL A 129 -2.76 -13.79 -8.83
CA VAL A 129 -2.63 -12.32 -8.70
C VAL A 129 -2.33 -11.62 -10.02
N GLN A 130 -1.85 -12.34 -11.05
CA GLN A 130 -1.73 -11.77 -12.39
C GLN A 130 -3.05 -11.25 -12.94
N THR A 131 -4.17 -11.92 -12.63
CA THR A 131 -5.51 -11.53 -13.08
C THR A 131 -6.20 -10.50 -12.18
N VAL A 132 -5.70 -10.31 -10.96
CA VAL A 132 -6.22 -9.33 -9.99
C VAL A 132 -5.74 -7.91 -10.35
N GLY A 133 -6.63 -6.91 -10.20
CA GLY A 133 -6.22 -5.49 -10.22
C GLY A 133 -6.05 -4.84 -11.60
N ASN A 134 -6.94 -5.13 -12.55
CA ASN A 134 -6.93 -4.70 -13.96
C ASN A 134 -5.89 -5.39 -14.86
N ALA A 135 -6.41 -6.29 -15.69
CA ALA A 135 -5.70 -6.87 -16.81
C ALA A 135 -5.59 -5.85 -17.97
N GLN A 136 -4.35 -5.63 -18.44
CA GLN A 136 -3.95 -5.47 -19.85
C GLN A 136 -3.64 -4.08 -20.46
N THR A 137 -3.77 -2.91 -19.82
CA THR A 137 -3.47 -1.66 -20.56
C THR A 137 -2.79 -0.51 -19.79
N ALA A 138 -2.26 -0.72 -18.60
CA ALA A 138 -1.59 0.36 -17.86
C ALA A 138 -0.17 0.63 -18.38
N THR A 139 0.20 1.91 -18.49
CA THR A 139 1.57 2.34 -18.85
C THR A 139 2.60 2.00 -17.77
N CYS A 140 2.16 1.88 -16.51
CA CYS A 140 2.96 1.39 -15.39
C CYS A 140 2.55 -0.05 -15.04
N PRO A 141 3.49 -1.01 -14.98
CA PRO A 141 3.22 -2.37 -14.53
C PRO A 141 2.61 -2.44 -13.12
N MET A 142 2.96 -1.51 -12.24
CA MET A 142 2.45 -1.38 -10.88
C MET A 142 1.76 -0.01 -10.69
N SER A 143 0.56 0.13 -11.24
CA SER A 143 -0.30 1.28 -10.91
C SER A 143 -0.79 1.20 -9.46
N TYR A 144 -1.17 2.33 -8.85
CA TYR A 144 -1.76 2.32 -7.51
C TYR A 144 -3.00 1.42 -7.40
N GLY A 145 -3.81 1.33 -8.47
CA GLY A 145 -4.95 0.41 -8.50
C GLY A 145 -4.55 -1.06 -8.39
N ARG A 146 -3.41 -1.43 -9.00
CA ARG A 146 -2.83 -2.78 -8.91
C ARG A 146 -2.07 -3.02 -7.60
N LEU A 147 -1.56 -1.96 -6.98
CA LEU A 147 -0.90 -2.04 -5.67
C LEU A 147 -1.91 -2.27 -4.54
N VAL A 148 -3.09 -1.64 -4.64
CA VAL A 148 -4.16 -1.74 -3.65
C VAL A 148 -4.92 -3.07 -3.74
N SER A 149 -5.02 -3.64 -4.94
CA SER A 149 -5.77 -4.86 -5.23
C SER A 149 -5.12 -6.10 -4.66
#